data_AF-B5JSF8-F1
#
_entry.id   AF-B5JSF8-F1
#
_cell.length_a   1.000
_cell.length_b   1.000
_cell.length_c   1.000
_cell.angle_alpha   90.00
_cell.angle_beta   90.00
_cell.angle_gamma   90.00
#
_symmetry.space_group_name_H-M   'P 1'
#
loop_
_entity.id
_entity.type
_entity.pdbx_description
1 polymer ?
#
loop_
_entity_poly.entity_id
_entity_poly.type
_entity_poly.pdbx_seq_one_letter_code
_entity_poly.pdbx_strand_id
1 'polypeptide(L)' 'MPFMLEDIYQRDGMMQKDGIHPTAKAQTLVLDNIWQMLAPMLD' A
#
# COMPACT_ATOMS: atom_id res chain seq x y z
N MET A 1 4.47 9.48 -5.07
CA MET A 1 4.19 8.71 -3.82
C MET A 1 4.57 7.23 -4.03
N PRO A 2 5.84 6.88 -4.22
CA PRO A 2 6.24 5.51 -4.57
C PRO A 2 6.18 4.51 -3.41
N PHE A 3 6.22 4.96 -2.15
CA PHE A 3 6.31 4.07 -0.97
C PHE A 3 4.99 3.37 -0.61
N MET A 4 3.83 3.95 -0.92
CA MET A 4 2.54 3.41 -0.50
C MET A 4 2.29 1.99 -1.06
N LEU A 5 2.73 1.75 -2.29
CA LEU A 5 2.54 0.47 -3.00
C LEU A 5 3.82 -0.36 -3.07
N GLU A 6 4.81 -0.03 -2.24
CA GLU A 6 6.00 -0.86 -2.08
C GLU A 6 5.57 -2.28 -1.67
N ASP A 7 6.21 -3.28 -2.27
CA ASP A 7 5.87 -4.69 -2.11
C ASP A 7 4.45 -5.12 -2.55
N ILE A 8 3.66 -4.26 -3.19
CA ILE A 8 2.29 -4.55 -3.65
C ILE A 8 2.22 -4.70 -5.17
N TYR A 9 2.77 -3.73 -5.91
CA TYR A 9 2.58 -3.61 -7.36
C TYR A 9 2.97 -4.88 -8.16
N GLN A 10 3.99 -5.61 -7.71
CA GLN A 10 4.53 -6.79 -8.42
C GLN A 10 3.94 -8.12 -7.92
N ARG A 11 3.03 -8.11 -6.93
CA ARG A 11 2.50 -9.33 -6.32
C ARG A 11 1.13 -9.69 -6.92
N ASP A 12 1.02 -10.93 -7.37
CA ASP A 12 -0.22 -11.43 -7.96
C ASP A 12 -1.42 -11.32 -6.99
N GLY A 13 -2.53 -10.81 -7.53
CA GLY A 13 -3.77 -10.59 -6.77
C GLY A 13 -3.73 -9.42 -5.79
N MET A 14 -2.65 -8.62 -5.78
CA MET A 14 -2.55 -7.42 -4.93
C MET A 14 -3.00 -6.14 -5.63
N MET A 15 -3.09 -6.14 -6.96
CA MET A 15 -3.64 -5.05 -7.76
C MET A 15 -5.03 -5.40 -8.34
N GLN A 16 -5.90 -4.39 -8.44
CA GLN A 16 -7.20 -4.49 -9.09
C GLN A 16 -7.03 -4.62 -10.60
N LYS A 17 -8.11 -4.95 -11.31
CA LYS A 17 -8.11 -5.16 -12.77
C LYS A 17 -7.67 -3.93 -13.57
N ASP A 18 -7.74 -2.73 -12.98
CA ASP A 18 -7.29 -1.48 -13.60
C ASP A 18 -5.76 -1.31 -13.60
N GLY A 19 -5.03 -2.15 -12.85
CA GLY A 19 -3.57 -2.11 -12.77
C GLY A 19 -2.99 -0.94 -11.98
N ILE A 20 -3.81 -0.10 -11.33
CA ILE A 20 -3.31 1.07 -10.56
C ILE A 20 -3.79 1.08 -9.11
N HIS A 21 -4.88 0.40 -8.77
CA HIS A 21 -5.37 0.35 -7.39
C HIS A 21 -5.01 -0.96 -6.68
N PRO A 22 -4.64 -0.92 -5.39
CA PRO A 22 -4.49 -2.12 -4.58
C PRO A 22 -5.85 -2.78 -4.30
N THR A 23 -5.86 -4.11 -4.15
CA THR A 23 -7.05 -4.88 -3.73
C THR A 23 -7.31 -4.75 -2.23
N ALA A 24 -8.46 -5.22 -1.75
CA ALA A 24 -8.76 -5.33 -0.32
C ALA A 24 -7.70 -6.17 0.43
N LYS A 25 -7.14 -7.19 -0.23
CA LYS A 25 -6.08 -8.05 0.33
C LYS A 25 -4.80 -7.28 0.62
N ALA A 26 -4.51 -6.24 -0.16
CA ALA A 26 -3.30 -5.42 0.00
C ALA A 26 -3.43 -4.34 1.08
N GLN A 27 -4.64 -4.08 1.61
CA GLN A 27 -4.91 -2.91 2.47
C GLN A 27 -4.09 -2.88 3.77
N THR A 28 -3.85 -4.03 4.41
CA THR A 28 -3.00 -4.09 5.61
C THR A 28 -1.57 -3.63 5.30
N LEU A 29 -1.02 -4.08 4.17
CA LEU A 29 0.34 -3.67 3.75
C LEU A 29 0.40 -2.19 3.33
N VAL A 30 -0.65 -1.69 2.67
CA VAL A 30 -0.79 -0.26 2.38
C VAL A 30 -0.78 0.55 3.69
N LEU A 31 -1.53 0.12 4.71
CA LEU A 31 -1.55 0.76 6.01
C LEU A 31 -0.16 0.76 6.65
N ASP A 32 0.53 -0.39 6.68
CA ASP A 32 1.86 -0.50 7.26
C ASP A 32 2.86 0.45 6.60
N ASN A 33 2.84 0.53 5.25
CA ASN A 33 3.68 1.44 4.47
C ASN A 33 3.39 2.91 4.79
N ILE A 34 2.11 3.26 4.94
CA ILE A 34 1.67 4.63 5.28
C ILE A 34 2.01 4.98 6.73
N TRP A 35 1.82 4.05 7.66
CA TRP A 35 1.93 4.29 9.09
C TRP A 35 3.35 4.67 9.50
N GLN A 36 4.37 4.09 8.85
CA GLN A 36 5.78 4.48 9.07
C GLN A 36 6.02 5.98 8.86
N MET A 37 5.28 6.60 7.94
CA MET A 37 5.37 8.03 7.64
C MET A 37 4.40 8.87 8.46
N LEU A 38 3.18 8.39 8.70
CA LEU A 38 2.15 9.14 9.43
C LEU A 38 2.40 9.18 10.94
N ALA A 39 2.87 8.10 11.56
CA ALA A 39 3.00 8.01 13.01
C ALA A 39 3.88 9.12 13.61
N PRO A 40 5.08 9.44 13.07
CA PRO A 40 5.92 10.52 13.60
C PRO A 40 5.33 11.93 13.44
N MET A 41 4.26 12.09 12.66
CA MET A 41 3.60 13.39 12.43
C MET A 41 2.43 13.64 13.39
N LEU A 42 2.07 12.65 14.21
CA LEU A 42 0.92 12.71 15.12
C LEU A 42 1.30 13.06 16.57
N ASP A 43 2.60 13.28 16.82
CA ASP A 43 3.16 13.78 18.09
C ASP A 43 3.33 15.32 18.06
#